data_AF-A0A396U0L2-F1
#
_entry.id   AF-A0A396U0L2-F1
#
_cell.length_a   1.000
_cell.length_b   1.000
_cell.length_c   1.000
_cell.angle_alpha   90.00
_cell.angle_beta   90.00
_cell.angle_gamma   90.00
#
_symmetry.space_group_name_H-M   'P 1'
#
loop_
_entity.id
_entity.type
_entity.pdbx_description
1 polymer ?
#
loop_
_entity_poly.entity_id
_entity_poly.type
_entity_poly.pdbx_seq_one_letter_code
_entity_poly.pdbx_strand_id
1 'polypeptide(L)'
;MRGVNFRAIGQEPAWLIEIVTEKHIYLSTDYGQHEKTYQYVKPTIVTKKRQSTYHYNVSDEFIMTIKEQPCRDIMSGIEFETQVNITLNNRTLKGCGKILM
;
A
#
# COMPACT_ATOMS: atom_id res chain seq x y z
N MET A 1 -7.41 -0.25 19.42
CA MET A 1 -7.72 -0.37 17.97
C MET A 1 -7.10 0.83 17.26
N ARG A 2 -6.13 0.64 16.35
CA ARG A 2 -5.41 1.77 15.71
C ARG A 2 -6.21 2.48 14.60
N GLY A 3 -7.48 2.11 14.37
CA GLY A 3 -8.35 2.76 13.37
C GLY A 3 -7.87 2.59 11.93
N VAL A 4 -7.01 1.60 11.65
CA VAL A 4 -6.48 1.31 10.31
C VAL A 4 -7.57 0.70 9.46
N ASN A 5 -7.86 1.30 8.32
CA ASN A 5 -8.90 0.85 7.39
C ASN A 5 -8.36 -0.14 6.36
N PHE A 6 -7.08 -0.04 6.02
CA PHE A 6 -6.44 -0.91 5.05
C PHE A 6 -4.98 -1.15 5.44
N ARG A 7 -4.51 -2.38 5.25
CA ARG A 7 -3.12 -2.77 5.47
C ARG A 7 -2.60 -3.57 4.30
N ALA A 8 -1.37 -3.29 3.87
CA ALA A 8 -0.68 -4.06 2.85
C ALA A 8 0.76 -4.36 3.27
N ILE A 9 1.25 -5.51 2.84
CA ILE A 9 2.61 -6.00 3.12
C ILE A 9 3.26 -6.53 1.86
N GLY A 10 4.57 -6.35 1.73
CA GLY A 10 5.39 -7.03 0.74
C GLY A 10 6.68 -7.56 1.36
N GLN A 11 7.24 -8.60 0.75
CA GLN A 11 8.31 -9.41 1.35
C GLN A 11 9.69 -9.14 0.74
N GLU A 12 9.78 -8.80 -0.56
CA GLU A 12 11.06 -8.65 -1.27
C GLU A 12 11.09 -7.36 -2.11
N PRO A 13 11.67 -6.26 -1.60
CA PRO A 13 12.11 -6.04 -0.22
C PRO A 13 10.92 -5.91 0.77
N ALA A 14 11.21 -6.01 2.07
CA ALA A 14 10.18 -5.96 3.11
C ALA A 14 9.59 -4.56 3.28
N TRP A 15 8.26 -4.45 3.26
CA TRP A 15 7.54 -3.21 3.53
C TRP A 15 6.14 -3.43 4.10
N LEU A 16 5.63 -2.42 4.79
CA LEU A 16 4.29 -2.35 5.37
C LEU A 16 3.66 -0.99 5.04
N ILE A 17 2.42 -1.01 4.59
CA ILE A 17 1.56 0.18 4.51
C ILE A 17 0.33 0.01 5.40
N GLU A 18 -0.02 1.10 6.08
CA GLU A 18 -1.30 1.26 6.76
C GLU A 18 -1.98 2.53 6.29
N ILE A 19 -3.27 2.45 5.95
CA ILE A 19 -4.09 3.59 5.57
C ILE A 19 -5.12 3.82 6.66
N VAL A 20 -5.13 5.05 7.18
CA VAL A 20 -6.18 5.58 8.04
C VAL A 20 -6.92 6.64 7.23
N THR A 21 -8.07 6.27 6.70
CA THR A 21 -8.90 7.08 5.80
C THR A 21 -9.21 8.44 6.39
N GLU A 22 -9.07 9.49 5.58
CA GLU A 22 -9.22 10.90 5.98
C GLU A 22 -8.26 11.38 7.10
N LYS A 23 -7.21 10.61 7.43
CA LYS A 23 -6.19 11.00 8.41
C LYS A 23 -4.77 10.94 7.85
N HIS A 24 -4.24 9.73 7.65
CA HIS A 24 -2.85 9.56 7.21
C HIS A 24 -2.61 8.21 6.53
N ILE A 25 -1.48 8.12 5.83
CA ILE A 25 -0.93 6.88 5.29
C ILE A 25 0.45 6.68 5.90
N TYR A 26 0.66 5.51 6.50
CA TYR A 26 1.93 5.10 7.09
C TYR A 26 2.64 4.13 6.16
N LEU A 27 3.93 4.38 5.90
CA LEU A 27 4.82 3.48 5.16
C LEU A 27 6.02 3.13 6.05
N SER A 28 6.32 1.85 6.15
CA SER A 28 7.51 1.33 6.80
C SER A 28 8.23 0.41 5.80
N THR A 29 9.52 0.63 5.57
CA THR A 29 10.37 -0.22 4.72
C THR A 29 11.56 -0.73 5.50
N ASP A 30 12.27 -1.72 4.92
CA ASP A 30 13.51 -2.26 5.46
C ASP A 30 13.36 -2.72 6.92
N TYR A 31 12.25 -3.43 7.18
CA TYR A 31 11.89 -3.95 8.51
C TYR A 31 11.77 -2.86 9.60
N GLY A 32 11.27 -1.68 9.25
CA GLY A 32 11.06 -0.58 10.22
C GLY A 32 12.24 0.34 10.38
N GLN A 33 13.31 0.17 9.61
CA GLN A 33 14.44 1.12 9.63
C GLN A 33 14.08 2.47 9.00
N HIS A 34 13.16 2.46 8.02
CA HIS A 34 12.68 3.66 7.37
C HIS A 34 11.17 3.76 7.51
N GLU A 35 10.71 4.80 8.19
CA GLU A 35 9.30 5.02 8.48
C GLU A 35 8.91 6.43 8.02
N LYS A 36 7.81 6.54 7.28
CA LYS A 36 7.32 7.81 6.74
C LYS A 36 5.81 7.85 6.84
N THR A 37 5.30 8.95 7.40
CA THR A 37 3.87 9.23 7.45
C THR A 37 3.53 10.31 6.45
N TYR A 38 2.54 10.04 5.62
CA TYR A 38 1.99 10.95 4.63
C TYR A 38 0.61 11.42 5.08
N GLN A 39 0.26 12.66 4.76
CA GLN A 39 -1.12 13.12 4.90
C GLN A 39 -2.03 12.27 4.00
N TYR A 40 -3.26 12.03 4.43
CA TYR A 40 -4.20 11.31 3.57
C TYR A 40 -4.53 12.13 2.31
N VAL A 41 -4.52 11.48 1.15
CA VAL A 41 -4.99 12.06 -0.11
C VAL A 41 -6.08 11.18 -0.69
N LYS A 42 -7.05 11.80 -1.36
CA LYS A 42 -8.08 11.05 -2.08
C LYS A 42 -7.44 10.33 -3.27
N PRO A 43 -7.65 9.01 -3.44
CA PRO A 43 -7.11 8.30 -4.58
C PRO A 43 -7.87 8.65 -5.85
N THR A 44 -7.16 8.54 -6.98
CA THR A 44 -7.81 8.45 -8.29
C THR A 44 -8.37 7.05 -8.47
N ILE A 45 -9.68 6.95 -8.66
CA ILE A 45 -10.38 5.67 -8.81
C ILE A 45 -10.67 5.41 -10.29
N VAL A 46 -10.28 4.24 -10.78
CA VAL A 46 -10.59 3.76 -12.13
C VAL A 46 -11.48 2.53 -12.02
N THR A 47 -12.79 2.75 -11.95
CA THR A 47 -13.80 1.68 -11.70
C THR A 47 -13.72 0.55 -12.71
N LYS A 48 -13.53 0.85 -14.00
CA LYS A 48 -13.39 -0.16 -15.07
C LYS A 48 -12.21 -1.12 -14.84
N LYS A 49 -11.18 -0.70 -14.09
CA LYS A 49 -9.98 -1.49 -13.77
C LYS A 49 -9.97 -1.99 -12.33
N ARG A 50 -11.00 -1.68 -11.53
CA ARG A 50 -11.06 -1.92 -10.08
C ARG A 50 -9.75 -1.53 -9.38
N GLN A 51 -9.32 -0.32 -9.67
CA GLN A 51 -8.01 0.19 -9.28
C GLN A 51 -8.15 1.55 -8.59
N SER A 52 -7.44 1.72 -7.49
CA SER A 52 -7.27 3.00 -6.78
C SER A 52 -5.80 3.38 -6.78
N THR A 53 -5.47 4.61 -7.18
CA THR A 53 -4.10 5.10 -7.19
C THR A 53 -3.94 6.34 -6.30
N TYR A 54 -3.01 6.29 -5.36
CA TYR A 54 -2.60 7.39 -4.52
C TYR A 54 -1.30 7.98 -5.08
N HIS A 55 -1.27 9.30 -5.23
CA HIS A 55 -0.11 10.02 -5.75
C HIS A 55 0.40 11.01 -4.72
N TYR A 56 1.68 10.94 -4.45
CA TYR A 56 2.38 11.83 -3.55
C TYR A 56 3.59 12.40 -4.27
N ASN A 57 3.50 13.70 -4.60
CA ASN A 57 4.60 14.44 -5.17
C ASN A 57 5.41 15.09 -4.04
N VAL A 58 6.15 14.26 -3.31
CA VAL A 58 7.20 14.71 -2.37
C VAL A 58 8.56 14.44 -3.01
N SER A 59 9.64 14.88 -2.34
CA SER A 59 11.04 14.73 -2.77
C SER A 59 11.39 13.34 -3.36
N ASP A 60 10.68 12.32 -2.90
CA ASP A 60 10.67 10.97 -3.44
C ASP A 60 9.30 10.72 -4.09
N GLU A 61 9.23 10.58 -5.42
CA GLU A 61 7.98 10.27 -6.11
C GLU A 61 7.39 8.97 -5.55
N PHE A 62 6.30 9.09 -4.78
CA PHE A 62 5.61 7.96 -4.15
C PHE A 62 4.25 7.78 -4.81
N ILE A 63 4.07 6.64 -5.47
CA ILE A 63 2.82 6.26 -6.12
C ILE A 63 2.42 4.89 -5.59
N MET A 64 1.24 4.80 -4.99
CA MET A 64 0.67 3.54 -4.55
C MET A 64 -0.55 3.18 -5.39
N THR A 65 -0.50 2.03 -6.03
CA THR A 65 -1.62 1.47 -6.80
C THR A 65 -2.17 0.25 -6.08
N ILE A 66 -3.45 0.29 -5.73
CA ILE A 66 -4.20 -0.83 -5.17
C ILE A 66 -5.14 -1.36 -6.26
N LYS A 67 -5.09 -2.66 -6.53
CA LYS A 67 -5.94 -3.31 -7.53
C LYS A 67 -6.67 -4.48 -6.88
N GLU A 68 -7.98 -4.55 -7.08
CA GLU A 68 -8.81 -5.68 -6.63
C GLU A 68 -8.55 -6.89 -7.55
N GLN A 69 -7.64 -7.75 -7.11
CA GLN A 69 -7.34 -9.02 -7.74
C GLN A 69 -6.68 -9.96 -6.72
N PRO A 70 -6.85 -11.29 -6.87
CA PRO A 70 -6.24 -12.25 -5.97
C PRO A 70 -4.73 -12.05 -5.87
N CYS A 71 -4.24 -11.93 -4.65
CA CYS A 71 -2.83 -11.82 -4.33
C CYS A 71 -2.49 -12.88 -3.30
N ARG A 72 -1.57 -13.79 -3.63
CA ARG A 72 -1.14 -14.82 -2.71
C ARG A 72 0.18 -14.41 -2.07
N ASP A 73 0.19 -14.31 -0.75
CA ASP A 73 1.45 -14.15 -0.04
C ASP A 73 2.25 -15.46 -0.15
N ILE A 74 3.43 -15.37 -0.77
CA ILE A 74 4.29 -16.52 -1.07
C ILE A 74 4.79 -17.21 0.21
N MET A 75 4.87 -16.48 1.33
CA MET A 75 5.41 -16.99 2.58
C MET A 75 4.37 -17.74 3.41
N SER A 76 3.17 -17.17 3.56
CA SER A 76 2.09 -17.78 4.35
C SER A 76 1.14 -18.65 3.53
N GLY A 77 1.13 -18.48 2.21
CA GLY A 77 0.15 -19.08 1.32
C GLY A 77 -1.25 -18.46 1.40
N ILE A 78 -1.43 -17.42 2.22
CA ILE A 78 -2.71 -16.74 2.44
C ILE A 78 -3.09 -15.94 1.19
N GLU A 79 -4.36 -16.05 0.80
CA GLU A 79 -4.95 -15.25 -0.26
C GLU A 79 -5.49 -13.93 0.28
N PHE A 80 -5.20 -12.87 -0.45
CA PHE A 80 -5.64 -11.51 -0.23
C PHE A 80 -6.47 -11.05 -1.43
N GLU A 81 -7.44 -10.19 -1.17
CA GLU A 81 -8.38 -9.69 -2.18
C GLU A 81 -7.76 -8.61 -3.07
N THR A 82 -6.62 -8.04 -2.65
CA THR A 82 -5.99 -6.93 -3.36
C THR A 82 -4.49 -7.15 -3.56
N GLN A 83 -4.01 -6.74 -4.73
CA GLN A 83 -2.59 -6.55 -4.99
C GLN A 83 -2.25 -5.06 -4.85
N VAL A 84 -1.11 -4.77 -4.24
CA VAL A 84 -0.58 -3.42 -4.06
C VAL A 84 0.77 -3.31 -4.72
N ASN A 85 0.95 -2.26 -5.51
CA ASN A 85 2.24 -1.88 -6.07
C ASN A 85 2.60 -0.47 -5.60
N ILE A 86 3.82 -0.30 -5.09
CA ILE A 86 4.37 0.99 -4.67
C ILE A 86 5.52 1.33 -5.61
N THR A 87 5.49 2.50 -6.23
CA THR A 87 6.66 3.08 -6.88
C THR A 87 7.25 4.11 -5.91
N LEU A 88 8.52 3.92 -5.54
CA LEU A 88 9.28 4.83 -4.69
C LEU A 88 10.69 4.98 -5.29
N ASN A 89 11.10 6.19 -5.66
CA ASN A 89 12.44 6.46 -6.20
C ASN A 89 12.87 5.49 -7.32
N ASN A 90 12.01 5.32 -8.33
CA ASN A 90 12.17 4.38 -9.45
C ASN A 90 12.22 2.88 -9.09
N ARG A 91 11.97 2.51 -7.83
CA ARG A 91 11.82 1.12 -7.41
C ARG A 91 10.34 0.76 -7.31
N THR A 92 9.95 -0.38 -7.87
CA THR A 92 8.60 -0.91 -7.71
C THR A 92 8.60 -2.01 -6.67
N LEU A 93 7.87 -1.81 -5.58
CA LEU A 93 7.64 -2.79 -4.53
C LEU A 93 6.26 -3.42 -4.75
N LYS A 94 6.16 -4.74 -4.64
CA LYS A 94 4.90 -5.47 -4.82
C LYS A 94 4.51 -6.17 -3.53
N GLY A 95 3.21 -6.31 -3.31
CA GLY A 95 2.68 -6.92 -2.09
C GLY A 95 1.18 -7.15 -2.16
N CYS A 96 0.65 -7.69 -1.07
CA CYS A 96 -0.76 -8.02 -0.93
C CYS A 96 -1.40 -7.15 0.15
N GLY A 97 -2.66 -6.77 -0.06
CA GLY A 97 -3.40 -5.89 0.83
C GLY A 97 -4.74 -6.45 1.25
N LYS A 98 -5.20 -6.04 2.44
CA LYS A 98 -6.51 -6.37 3.00
C LYS A 98 -7.17 -5.14 3.60
N ILE A 99 -8.47 -5.02 3.36
CA ILE A 99 -9.34 -4.06 4.03
C ILE A 99 -9.67 -4.60 5.43
N LEU A 100 -9.49 -3.77 6.46
CA LEU A 100 -9.60 -4.19 7.86
C LEU A 100 -10.92 -3.79 8.53
N MET A 101 -11.70 -2.90 7.91
CA MET A 101 -12.99 -2.34 8.35
C MET A 101 -13.05 -1.87 9.81
#